data_AF-A0A2N3DFE3-F1
#
_entry.id   AF-A0A2N3DFE3-F1
#
_cell.length_a   1.000
_cell.length_b   1.000
_cell.length_c   1.000
_cell.angle_alpha   90.00
_cell.angle_beta   90.00
_cell.angle_gamma   90.00
#
_symmetry.space_group_name_H-M   'P 1'
#
loop_
_entity.id
_entity.type
_entity.pdbx_description
1 polymer ?
#
loop_
_entity_poly.entity_id
_entity_poly.type
_entity_poly.pdbx_seq_one_letter_code
_entity_poly.pdbx_strand_id
1 'polypeptide(L)'
;MDIRAMLASWAESALARAQTAELATATDFSDEALAILNGFQFTPEQVNDAHILLDVVREEFERNPLIEVAFLAEYATDERLEPIEYAAAALHARAGALADWTAQYDRPGRYNARVIFDAAARCELVEVSRRLVFDSDRFTELIPIADDDGD
;
A
#
# COMPACT_ATOMS: atom_id res chain seq x y z
N MET A 1 18.24 -11.69 -3.30
CA MET A 1 17.17 -12.38 -2.54
C MET A 1 16.06 -12.67 -3.53
N ASP A 2 15.67 -13.93 -3.70
CA ASP A 2 14.69 -14.31 -4.72
C ASP A 2 13.28 -14.09 -4.16
N ILE A 3 12.62 -13.01 -4.60
CA ILE A 3 11.28 -12.62 -4.17
C ILE A 3 10.29 -13.77 -4.40
N ARG A 4 10.45 -14.59 -5.45
CA ARG A 4 9.56 -15.72 -5.72
C ARG A 4 9.75 -16.89 -4.73
N ALA A 5 10.99 -17.14 -4.31
CA ALA A 5 11.26 -18.15 -3.29
C ALA A 5 10.74 -17.72 -1.90
N MET A 6 10.83 -16.42 -1.60
CA MET A 6 10.26 -15.81 -0.41
C MET A 6 8.73 -15.88 -0.41
N LEU A 7 8.10 -15.55 -1.55
CA LEU A 7 6.65 -15.63 -1.74
C LEU A 7 6.10 -17.05 -1.57
N ALA A 8 6.82 -18.06 -2.06
CA ALA A 8 6.42 -19.46 -1.86
C ALA A 8 6.46 -19.88 -0.38
N SER A 9 7.42 -19.38 0.39
CA SER A 9 7.51 -19.63 1.84
C SER A 9 6.45 -18.87 2.64
N TRP A 10 6.05 -17.69 2.16
CA TRP A 10 5.06 -16.84 2.83
C TRP A 10 3.62 -17.25 2.51
N ALA A 11 3.34 -17.76 1.31
CA ALA A 11 2.00 -18.16 0.87
C ALA A 11 1.31 -19.16 1.82
N GLU A 12 2.02 -20.17 2.31
CA GLU A 12 1.44 -21.19 3.21
C GLU A 12 1.09 -20.63 4.60
N SER A 13 1.90 -19.70 5.12
CA SER A 13 1.68 -19.09 6.44
C SER A 13 0.64 -17.96 6.38
N ALA A 14 0.66 -17.19 5.28
CA ALA A 14 -0.25 -16.10 4.99
C ALA A 14 -1.69 -16.60 4.81
N LEU A 15 -1.90 -17.68 4.04
CA LEU A 15 -3.23 -18.23 3.79
C LEU A 15 -3.91 -18.78 5.06
N ALA A 16 -3.14 -19.33 5.98
CA ALA A 16 -3.63 -19.84 7.27
C ALA A 16 -4.04 -18.70 8.23
N ARG A 17 -3.32 -17.58 8.21
CA ARG A 17 -3.60 -16.38 9.03
C ARG A 17 -4.74 -15.53 8.48
N ALA A 18 -4.90 -15.50 7.15
CA ALA A 18 -5.98 -14.80 6.47
C ALA A 18 -7.38 -15.34 6.85
N GLN A 19 -7.48 -16.61 7.23
CA GLN A 19 -8.72 -17.23 7.72
C GLN A 19 -9.10 -16.76 9.14
N THR A 20 -8.20 -16.10 9.87
CA THR A 20 -8.40 -15.61 11.24
C THR A 20 -8.51 -14.09 11.34
N ALA A 21 -8.19 -13.35 10.27
CA ALA A 21 -8.17 -11.88 10.26
C ALA A 21 -9.54 -11.28 9.89
N GLU A 22 -10.40 -11.11 10.90
CA GLU A 22 -11.74 -10.50 10.77
C GLU A 22 -11.69 -8.96 10.55
N LEU A 23 -10.53 -8.32 10.76
CA LEU A 23 -10.36 -6.86 10.65
C LEU A 23 -10.14 -6.33 9.22
N ALA A 24 -9.71 -7.18 8.28
CA ALA A 24 -9.28 -6.74 6.94
C ALA A 24 -10.42 -6.47 5.94
N THR A 25 -11.68 -6.78 6.30
CA THR A 25 -12.85 -6.69 5.40
C THR A 25 -13.90 -5.68 5.85
N ALA A 26 -13.58 -4.86 6.86
CA ALA A 26 -14.49 -3.83 7.36
C ALA A 26 -14.96 -2.92 6.21
N THR A 27 -16.27 -2.96 5.96
CA THR A 27 -16.94 -2.35 4.79
C THR A 27 -17.45 -0.93 5.08
N ASP A 28 -17.12 -0.41 6.26
CA ASP A 28 -17.44 0.92 6.78
C ASP A 28 -16.20 1.37 7.58
N PHE A 29 -15.40 2.28 7.03
CA PHE A 29 -14.22 2.79 7.74
C PHE A 29 -14.69 3.89 8.68
N SER A 30 -14.82 3.59 9.97
CA SER A 30 -15.07 4.65 10.94
C SER A 30 -13.94 5.69 10.91
N ASP A 31 -14.25 6.94 11.29
CA ASP A 31 -13.23 7.99 11.43
C ASP A 31 -12.06 7.55 12.32
N GLU A 32 -12.34 6.69 13.32
CA GLU A 32 -11.35 6.09 14.20
C GLU A 32 -10.45 5.09 13.45
N ALA A 33 -11.01 4.22 12.61
CA ALA A 33 -10.24 3.30 11.78
C ALA A 33 -9.35 4.07 10.79
N LEU A 34 -9.87 5.11 10.16
CA LEU A 34 -9.10 5.97 9.25
C LEU A 34 -7.95 6.68 9.98
N ALA A 35 -8.19 7.17 11.18
CA ALA A 35 -7.16 7.79 12.01
C ALA A 35 -6.06 6.80 12.40
N ILE A 36 -6.41 5.54 12.72
CA ILE A 36 -5.43 4.49 12.99
C ILE A 36 -4.54 4.24 11.78
N LEU A 37 -5.12 4.07 10.58
CA LEU A 37 -4.35 3.81 9.36
C LEU A 37 -3.43 4.98 8.97
N ASN A 38 -3.93 6.22 9.10
CA ASN A 38 -3.15 7.43 8.84
C ASN A 38 -2.07 7.70 9.92
N GLY A 39 -2.21 7.12 11.12
CA GLY A 39 -1.24 7.23 12.20
C GLY A 39 0.08 6.48 11.95
N PHE A 40 0.12 5.55 10.99
CA PHE A 40 1.35 4.85 10.63
C PHE A 40 2.26 5.72 9.77
N GLN A 41 3.52 5.83 10.21
CA GLN A 41 4.59 6.47 9.46
C GLN A 41 5.39 5.40 8.73
N PHE A 42 5.32 5.41 7.40
CA PHE A 42 6.12 4.54 6.54
C PHE A 42 7.21 5.34 5.85
N THR A 43 8.32 4.70 5.54
CA THR A 43 9.30 5.28 4.62
C THR A 43 8.82 5.15 3.17
N PRO A 44 9.33 5.97 2.23
CA PRO A 44 9.05 5.79 0.81
C PRO A 44 9.43 4.39 0.31
N GLU A 45 10.52 3.82 0.84
CA GLU A 45 10.96 2.45 0.52
C GLU A 45 9.92 1.41 0.96
N GLN A 46 9.35 1.55 2.16
CA GLN A 46 8.33 0.62 2.65
C GLN A 46 7.04 0.66 1.83
N VAL A 47 6.64 1.84 1.36
CA VAL A 47 5.50 1.98 0.46
C VAL A 47 5.80 1.37 -0.91
N ASN A 48 7.00 1.59 -1.45
CA ASN A 48 7.45 0.98 -2.70
C ASN A 48 7.48 -0.55 -2.62
N ASP A 49 8.06 -1.11 -1.56
CA ASP A 49 8.16 -2.56 -1.38
C ASP A 49 6.77 -3.19 -1.23
N ALA A 50 5.87 -2.55 -0.47
CA ALA A 50 4.48 -2.98 -0.38
C ALA A 50 3.76 -2.92 -1.74
N HIS A 51 4.01 -1.87 -2.54
CA HIS A 51 3.44 -1.74 -3.88
C HIS A 51 3.92 -2.86 -4.82
N ILE A 52 5.24 -3.12 -4.85
CA ILE A 52 5.83 -4.23 -5.61
C ILE A 52 5.26 -5.58 -5.14
N LEU A 53 5.18 -5.79 -3.82
CA LEU A 53 4.64 -7.01 -3.25
C LEU A 53 3.21 -7.26 -3.69
N LEU A 54 2.35 -6.23 -3.66
CA LEU A 54 0.97 -6.35 -4.12
C LEU A 54 0.85 -6.66 -5.60
N ASP A 55 1.70 -6.06 -6.45
CA ASP A 55 1.70 -6.36 -7.88
C ASP A 55 2.04 -7.84 -8.12
N VAL A 56 3.08 -8.37 -7.47
CA VAL A 56 3.42 -9.80 -7.62
C VAL A 56 2.33 -10.71 -7.06
N VAL A 57 1.77 -10.37 -5.90
CA VAL A 57 0.68 -11.17 -5.30
C VAL A 57 -0.55 -11.19 -6.20
N ARG A 58 -0.90 -10.07 -6.83
CA ARG A 58 -2.04 -9.98 -7.75
C ARG A 58 -1.83 -10.73 -9.06
N GLU A 59 -0.60 -10.81 -9.54
CA GLU A 59 -0.24 -11.62 -10.71
C GLU A 59 -0.40 -13.12 -10.44
N GLU A 60 -0.03 -13.58 -9.24
CA GLU A 60 0.00 -15.01 -8.91
C GLU A 60 -1.33 -15.52 -8.31
N PHE A 61 -2.04 -14.69 -7.55
CA PHE A 61 -3.22 -15.10 -6.76
C PHE A 61 -4.51 -14.37 -7.13
N GLU A 62 -4.50 -13.61 -8.23
CA GLU A 62 -5.56 -12.67 -8.60
C GLU A 62 -5.80 -11.63 -7.48
N ARG A 63 -6.71 -10.67 -7.69
CA ARG A 63 -7.02 -9.67 -6.64
C ARG A 63 -7.80 -10.31 -5.50
N ASN A 64 -7.09 -10.87 -4.52
CA ASN A 64 -7.62 -11.43 -3.29
C ASN A 64 -7.14 -10.63 -2.07
N PRO A 65 -7.96 -9.73 -1.51
CA PRO A 65 -7.56 -8.85 -0.40
C PRO A 65 -7.04 -9.59 0.84
N LEU A 66 -7.58 -10.77 1.14
CA LEU A 66 -7.16 -11.58 2.27
C LEU A 66 -5.73 -12.12 2.09
N ILE A 67 -5.39 -12.50 0.86
CA ILE A 67 -4.04 -12.95 0.52
C ILE A 67 -3.07 -11.75 0.51
N GLU A 68 -3.47 -10.64 -0.11
CA GLU A 68 -2.69 -9.40 -0.17
C GLU A 68 -2.30 -8.90 1.24
N VAL A 69 -3.26 -8.80 2.16
CA VAL A 69 -3.00 -8.36 3.55
C VAL A 69 -2.10 -9.35 4.30
N ALA A 70 -2.25 -10.65 4.07
CA ALA A 70 -1.43 -11.64 4.75
C ALA A 70 0.04 -11.61 4.30
N PHE A 71 0.31 -11.38 3.00
CA PHE A 71 1.67 -11.12 2.52
C PHE A 71 2.26 -9.84 3.12
N LEU A 72 1.45 -8.78 3.25
CA LEU A 72 1.88 -7.55 3.89
C LEU A 72 2.10 -7.70 5.40
N ALA A 73 1.42 -8.64 6.07
CA ALA A 73 1.66 -8.95 7.48
C ALA A 73 3.01 -9.67 7.69
N GLU A 74 3.41 -10.56 6.77
CA GLU A 74 4.77 -11.12 6.78
C GLU A 74 5.81 -10.02 6.55
N TYR A 75 5.59 -9.15 5.57
CA TYR A 75 6.46 -8.00 5.34
C TYR A 75 6.56 -7.08 6.57
N ALA A 76 5.44 -6.76 7.20
CA ALA A 76 5.41 -5.95 8.42
C ALA A 76 6.14 -6.65 9.59
N THR A 77 6.10 -7.98 9.67
CA THR A 77 6.86 -8.76 10.65
C THR A 77 8.36 -8.61 10.43
N ASP A 78 8.82 -8.74 9.18
CA ASP A 78 10.24 -8.62 8.82
C ASP A 78 10.78 -7.22 9.07
N GLU A 79 9.98 -6.19 8.75
CA GLU A 79 10.28 -4.78 8.99
C GLU A 79 10.04 -4.35 10.45
N ARG A 80 9.51 -5.23 11.30
CA ARG A 80 9.18 -4.98 12.71
C ARG A 80 8.22 -3.80 12.90
N LEU A 81 7.24 -3.70 12.01
CA LEU A 81 6.17 -2.71 12.04
C LEU A 81 5.07 -3.19 12.99
N GLU A 82 4.87 -2.45 14.08
CA GLU A 82 3.95 -2.86 15.14
C GLU A 82 2.85 -1.79 15.38
N PRO A 83 1.60 -2.20 15.66
CA PRO A 83 1.10 -3.58 15.60
C PRO A 83 1.00 -4.12 14.16
N ILE A 84 1.46 -5.35 13.95
CA ILE A 84 1.61 -5.97 12.61
C ILE A 84 0.32 -5.90 11.78
N GLU A 85 -0.83 -6.19 12.38
CA GLU A 85 -2.10 -6.27 11.65
C GLU A 85 -2.54 -4.90 11.12
N TYR A 86 -2.33 -3.86 11.93
CA TYR A 86 -2.65 -2.49 11.54
C TYR A 86 -1.62 -1.91 10.57
N ALA A 87 -0.34 -2.25 10.74
CA ALA A 87 0.71 -1.87 9.80
C ALA A 87 0.45 -2.48 8.41
N ALA A 88 0.11 -3.77 8.34
CA ALA A 88 -0.22 -4.46 7.11
C ALA A 88 -1.46 -3.86 6.43
N ALA A 89 -2.52 -3.58 7.19
CA ALA A 89 -3.71 -2.93 6.68
C ALA A 89 -3.43 -1.51 6.13
N ALA A 90 -2.59 -0.74 6.83
CA ALA A 90 -2.22 0.61 6.40
C ALA A 90 -1.34 0.59 5.14
N LEU A 91 -0.38 -0.35 5.04
CA LEU A 91 0.39 -0.57 3.81
C LEU A 91 -0.51 -1.01 2.65
N HIS A 92 -1.46 -1.91 2.91
CA HIS A 92 -2.41 -2.39 1.90
C HIS A 92 -3.25 -1.24 1.33
N ALA A 93 -3.81 -0.43 2.22
CA ALA A 93 -4.61 0.73 1.84
C ALA A 93 -3.80 1.77 1.04
N ARG A 94 -2.57 2.09 1.48
CA ARG A 94 -1.70 3.05 0.78
C ARG A 94 -1.24 2.52 -0.58
N ALA A 95 -0.77 1.28 -0.66
CA ALA A 95 -0.31 0.69 -1.91
C ALA A 95 -1.48 0.49 -2.90
N GLY A 96 -2.68 0.18 -2.40
CA GLY A 96 -3.91 0.16 -3.19
C GLY A 96 -4.30 1.53 -3.73
N ALA A 97 -4.36 2.54 -2.86
CA ALA A 97 -4.64 3.93 -3.23
C ALA A 97 -3.61 4.47 -4.25
N LEU A 98 -2.34 4.11 -4.07
CA LEU A 98 -1.28 4.46 -5.01
C LEU A 98 -1.50 3.80 -6.38
N ALA A 99 -1.79 2.51 -6.42
CA ALA A 99 -2.06 1.79 -7.67
C ALA A 99 -3.27 2.35 -8.42
N ASP A 100 -4.34 2.73 -7.69
CA ASP A 100 -5.50 3.37 -8.28
C ASP A 100 -5.14 4.76 -8.85
N TRP A 101 -4.36 5.56 -8.11
CA TRP A 101 -3.93 6.88 -8.55
C TRP A 101 -3.01 6.81 -9.77
N THR A 102 -1.99 5.93 -9.77
CA THR A 102 -1.06 5.80 -10.90
C THR A 102 -1.78 5.34 -12.16
N ALA A 103 -2.70 4.37 -12.05
CA ALA A 103 -3.52 3.92 -13.17
C ALA A 103 -4.39 5.03 -13.78
N GLN A 104 -4.84 5.99 -12.96
CA GLN A 104 -5.73 7.06 -13.39
C GLN A 104 -4.98 8.31 -13.87
N TYR A 105 -3.88 8.67 -13.23
CA TYR A 105 -3.23 9.99 -13.37
C TYR A 105 -1.78 9.93 -13.86
N ASP A 106 -1.04 8.85 -13.60
CA ASP A 106 0.36 8.68 -14.03
C ASP A 106 0.45 7.91 -15.36
N ARG A 107 0.07 8.60 -16.45
CA ARG A 107 0.38 8.11 -17.81
C ARG A 107 1.89 7.97 -17.97
N PRO A 108 2.37 6.92 -18.67
CA PRO A 108 3.67 6.30 -18.40
C PRO A 108 4.82 7.30 -18.33
N GLY A 109 5.37 7.45 -17.12
CA GLY A 109 6.64 8.13 -16.83
C GLY A 109 6.57 9.64 -16.65
N ARG A 110 5.39 10.22 -16.36
CA ARG A 110 5.29 11.67 -16.15
C ARG A 110 5.99 12.12 -14.86
N TYR A 111 5.96 11.28 -13.83
CA TYR A 111 6.54 11.60 -12.53
C TYR A 111 7.68 10.64 -12.18
N ASN A 112 8.67 11.14 -11.44
CA ASN A 112 9.76 10.31 -10.94
C ASN A 112 9.21 9.37 -9.85
N ALA A 113 9.40 8.05 -10.01
CA ALA A 113 8.87 7.04 -9.09
C ALA A 113 9.21 7.34 -7.62
N ARG A 114 10.42 7.84 -7.33
CA ARG A 114 10.82 8.20 -5.96
C ARG A 114 9.92 9.25 -5.33
N VAL A 115 9.52 10.28 -6.09
CA VAL A 115 8.71 11.37 -5.55
C VAL A 115 7.25 10.96 -5.36
N ILE A 116 6.78 9.99 -6.15
CA ILE A 116 5.46 9.39 -5.98
C ILE A 116 5.40 8.60 -4.67
N PHE A 117 6.42 7.77 -4.39
CA PHE A 117 6.44 6.99 -3.14
C PHE A 117 6.63 7.87 -1.91
N ASP A 118 7.40 8.96 -2.00
CA ASP A 118 7.49 9.96 -0.93
C ASP A 118 6.14 10.63 -0.66
N ALA A 119 5.41 11.02 -1.71
CA ALA A 119 4.06 11.54 -1.59
C ALA A 119 3.11 10.52 -0.95
N ALA A 120 3.17 9.25 -1.33
CA ALA A 120 2.33 8.18 -0.77
C ALA A 120 2.62 7.83 0.68
N ALA A 121 3.88 7.98 1.12
CA ALA A 121 4.27 7.81 2.51
C ALA A 121 3.64 8.88 3.43
N ARG A 122 3.45 10.11 2.92
CA ARG A 122 2.99 11.26 3.73
C ARG A 122 1.55 11.69 3.50
N CYS A 123 0.95 11.37 2.35
CA CYS A 123 -0.42 11.76 2.04
C CYS A 123 -1.39 10.99 2.94
N GLU A 124 -2.37 11.70 3.50
CA GLU A 124 -3.45 11.05 4.23
C GLU A 124 -4.37 10.31 3.26
N LEU A 125 -4.80 9.13 3.68
CA LEU A 125 -5.90 8.39 3.07
C LEU A 125 -7.22 9.07 3.43
N VAL A 126 -8.15 9.06 2.49
CA VAL A 126 -9.54 9.48 2.67
C VAL A 126 -10.47 8.38 2.20
N GLU A 127 -11.66 8.28 2.79
CA GLU A 127 -12.70 7.37 2.32
C GLU A 127 -13.55 8.04 1.24
N VAL A 128 -13.61 7.44 0.06
CA VAL A 128 -14.50 7.84 -1.04
C VAL A 128 -15.26 6.62 -1.52
N SER A 129 -16.60 6.66 -1.43
CA SER A 129 -17.46 5.55 -1.87
C SER A 129 -17.07 4.18 -1.30
N ARG A 130 -16.73 4.12 0.00
CA ARG A 130 -16.25 2.91 0.70
C ARG A 130 -14.92 2.35 0.22
N ARG A 131 -14.07 3.21 -0.35
CA ARG A 131 -12.70 2.89 -0.73
C ARG A 131 -11.75 3.88 -0.11
N LEU A 132 -10.63 3.39 0.39
CA LEU A 132 -9.52 4.23 0.82
C LEU A 132 -8.73 4.66 -0.42
N VAL A 133 -8.62 5.96 -0.61
CA VAL A 133 -7.92 6.59 -1.73
C VAL A 133 -7.06 7.74 -1.24
N PHE A 134 -6.16 8.23 -2.08
CA PHE A 134 -5.59 9.55 -1.90
C PHE A 134 -6.55 10.59 -2.50
N ASP A 135 -6.70 11.74 -1.84
CA ASP A 135 -7.29 12.91 -2.48
C ASP A 135 -6.38 13.32 -3.65
N SER A 136 -6.88 13.21 -4.88
CA SER A 136 -6.04 13.34 -6.08
C SER A 136 -5.37 14.71 -6.20
N ASP A 137 -6.05 15.78 -5.80
CA ASP A 137 -5.51 17.15 -5.89
C ASP A 137 -4.41 17.32 -4.85
N ARG A 138 -4.68 16.95 -3.59
CA ARG A 138 -3.68 16.98 -2.51
C ARG A 138 -2.48 16.10 -2.83
N PHE A 139 -2.71 14.89 -3.32
CA PHE A 139 -1.63 13.97 -3.66
C PHE A 139 -0.74 14.51 -4.78
N THR A 140 -1.35 15.10 -5.82
CA THR A 140 -0.60 15.69 -6.94
C THR A 140 0.23 16.90 -6.49
N GLU A 141 -0.30 17.74 -5.59
CA GLU A 141 0.45 18.86 -4.99
C GLU A 141 1.70 18.40 -4.23
N LEU A 142 1.68 17.18 -3.69
CA LEU A 142 2.82 16.62 -2.97
C LEU A 142 3.92 16.08 -3.88
N ILE A 143 3.64 15.90 -5.18
CA ILE A 143 4.61 15.42 -6.16
C ILE A 143 5.28 16.63 -6.81
N PRO A 144 6.56 16.93 -6.50
CA PRO A 144 7.29 17.95 -7.25
C PRO A 144 7.29 17.57 -8.73
N ILE A 145 6.81 18.48 -9.58
CA ILE A 145 7.03 18.40 -11.01
C ILE A 145 8.54 18.48 -11.18
N ALA A 146 9.14 17.53 -11.92
CA ALA A 146 10.55 17.65 -12.27
C ALA A 146 10.73 19.03 -12.91
N ASP A 147 11.56 19.88 -12.30
CA ASP A 147 11.93 21.13 -12.92
C ASP A 147 12.43 20.78 -14.33
N ASP A 148 11.82 21.40 -15.33
CA ASP A 148 12.44 21.51 -16.64
C ASP A 148 13.72 22.28 -16.37
N ASP A 149 14.83 21.55 -16.21
CA ASP A 149 16.18 22.11 -16.12
C ASP A 149 16.44 22.85 -17.44
N GLY A 150 15.87 24.04 -17.54
CA GLY A 150 16.20 25.04 -18.51
C GLY A 150 17.54 25.65 -18.13
N ASP A 151 18.61 25.03 -18.60
CA ASP A 151 19.89 25.68 -18.90
C ASP A 151 20.64 24.96 -20.03
#